data_AF-A5D0Z9-F1
#
_entry.id   AF-A5D0Z9-F1
#
_cell.length_a   1.000
_cell.length_b   1.000
_cell.length_c   1.000
_cell.angle_alpha   90.00
_cell.angle_beta   90.00
_cell.angle_gamma   90.00
#
_symmetry.space_group_name_H-M   'P 1'
#
loop_
_entity.id
_entity.type
_entity.pdbx_description
1 polymer ?
#
loop_
_entity_poly.entity_id
_entity_poly.type
_entity_poly.pdbx_seq_one_letter_code
_entity_poly.pdbx_strand_id
1 'polypeptide(L)'
;MPLVELLKIFLRAAERNSRFVRLYFLQKKFLREVLPVRKRWLLYVIIPIFTITIPACAINSKNKAENLSVPLQTTSQISQQIQAPSNTHPQAPAEKKLTQIIVKRGSDVFSFNPLTLRESGIILDIRDLLWVAPRGGAGIQPEIKQVELKELNKNLKNEDKIKDAFCSVRLIYEPYRPKQGMNDIAHKDLIIYINPDNVNDACFGIQHPDNQTKWDLYYLSDYGQWLKKEVDLLLRLHTGL
;
A
#
# COMPACT_ATOMS: atom_id res chain seq x y z
N MET A 1 -15.40 25.99 -17.60
CA MET A 1 -14.29 25.07 -17.26
C MET A 1 -14.19 24.02 -18.37
N PRO A 2 -13.04 23.81 -19.03
CA PRO A 2 -12.95 22.84 -20.12
C PRO A 2 -13.14 21.41 -19.59
N LEU A 3 -13.81 20.55 -20.38
CA LEU A 3 -14.16 19.17 -20.03
C LEU A 3 -12.94 18.34 -19.53
N VAL A 4 -11.76 18.66 -20.05
CA VAL A 4 -10.47 18.02 -19.70
C VAL A 4 -10.02 18.37 -18.27
N GLU A 5 -10.25 19.59 -17.81
CA GLU A 5 -9.95 20.00 -16.42
C GLU A 5 -10.88 19.32 -15.42
N LEU A 6 -12.16 19.20 -15.78
CA LEU A 6 -13.18 18.53 -14.97
C LEU A 6 -12.90 17.04 -14.83
N LEU A 7 -12.46 16.38 -15.90
CA LEU A 7 -12.04 14.98 -15.88
C LEU A 7 -10.79 14.76 -15.00
N LYS A 8 -9.80 15.66 -15.07
CA LYS A 8 -8.61 15.60 -14.21
C LYS A 8 -8.96 15.76 -12.73
N ILE A 9 -9.88 16.67 -12.40
CA ILE A 9 -10.34 16.87 -11.03
C ILE A 9 -11.09 15.63 -10.53
N PHE A 10 -12.00 15.08 -11.34
CA PHE A 10 -12.74 13.87 -10.97
C PHE A 10 -11.81 12.66 -10.79
N LEU A 11 -10.83 12.47 -11.68
CA LEU A 11 -9.88 11.37 -11.57
C LEU A 11 -8.92 11.55 -10.38
N ARG A 12 -8.47 12.78 -10.08
CA ARG A 12 -7.71 13.07 -8.84
C ARG A 12 -8.55 12.85 -7.58
N ALA A 13 -9.84 13.16 -7.62
CA ALA A 13 -10.75 12.89 -6.53
C ALA A 13 -10.98 11.37 -6.35
N ALA A 14 -11.09 10.62 -7.45
CA ALA A 14 -11.18 9.16 -7.43
C ALA A 14 -9.89 8.50 -6.91
N GLU A 15 -8.72 9.03 -7.28
CA GLU A 15 -7.41 8.59 -6.76
C GLU A 15 -7.28 8.84 -5.25
N ARG A 16 -7.65 10.04 -4.78
CA ARG A 16 -7.71 10.34 -3.33
C ARG A 16 -8.74 9.48 -2.60
N ASN A 17 -9.82 9.11 -3.28
CA ASN A 17 -10.86 8.23 -2.77
C ASN A 17 -10.62 6.74 -3.05
N SER A 18 -9.43 6.32 -3.50
CA SER A 18 -9.12 4.88 -3.64
C SER A 18 -9.29 4.14 -2.30
N ARG A 19 -9.20 4.85 -1.17
CA ARG A 19 -9.62 4.37 0.17
C ARG A 19 -11.05 3.81 0.21
N PHE A 20 -11.99 4.35 -0.55
CA PHE A 20 -13.37 3.84 -0.64
C PHE A 20 -13.50 2.59 -1.51
N VAL A 21 -12.74 2.49 -2.61
CA VAL A 21 -12.66 1.26 -3.41
C VAL A 21 -11.97 0.15 -2.61
N ARG A 22 -10.94 0.50 -1.82
CA ARG A 22 -10.29 -0.36 -0.84
C ARG A 22 -11.27 -0.83 0.24
N LEU A 23 -12.06 0.07 0.84
CA LEU A 23 -13.10 -0.33 1.80
C LEU A 23 -14.11 -1.27 1.14
N TYR A 24 -14.55 -0.99 -0.09
CA TYR A 24 -15.54 -1.79 -0.78
C TYR A 24 -15.03 -3.20 -1.14
N PHE A 25 -13.78 -3.35 -1.59
CA PHE A 25 -13.20 -4.67 -1.88
C PHE A 25 -12.85 -5.45 -0.62
N LEU A 26 -12.27 -4.80 0.39
CA LEU A 26 -11.99 -5.39 1.70
C LEU A 26 -13.28 -5.83 2.40
N GLN A 27 -14.32 -4.99 2.35
CA GLN A 27 -15.63 -5.28 2.93
C GLN A 27 -16.37 -6.35 2.12
N LYS A 28 -16.30 -6.38 0.78
CA LYS A 28 -16.98 -7.39 -0.04
C LYS A 28 -16.37 -8.79 0.13
N LYS A 29 -15.05 -8.91 0.29
CA LYS A 29 -14.37 -10.18 0.60
C LYS A 29 -14.61 -10.61 2.05
N PHE A 30 -14.46 -9.69 3.01
CA PHE A 30 -14.78 -9.93 4.42
C PHE A 30 -16.25 -10.33 4.63
N LEU A 31 -17.21 -9.64 3.99
CA LEU A 31 -18.64 -9.98 4.07
C LEU A 31 -18.96 -11.31 3.40
N ARG A 32 -18.19 -11.74 2.39
CA ARG A 32 -18.40 -13.02 1.70
C ARG A 32 -17.84 -14.20 2.52
N GLU A 33 -16.75 -13.99 3.27
CA GLU A 33 -16.11 -15.03 4.09
C GLU A 33 -16.65 -15.11 5.53
N VAL A 34 -17.12 -13.99 6.11
CA VAL A 34 -17.57 -13.93 7.51
C VAL A 34 -19.09 -14.14 7.66
N LEU A 35 -19.90 -13.86 6.63
CA LEU A 35 -21.35 -14.10 6.73
C LEU A 35 -21.70 -15.54 6.29
N PRO A 36 -22.30 -16.37 7.17
CA PRO A 36 -22.75 -17.70 6.80
C PRO A 36 -23.75 -17.62 5.65
N VAL A 37 -23.67 -18.57 4.71
CA VAL A 37 -24.41 -18.65 3.44
C VAL A 37 -25.93 -18.38 3.59
N ARG A 38 -26.52 -18.69 4.75
CA ARG A 38 -27.94 -18.46 5.08
C ARG A 38 -28.34 -17.00 5.36
N LYS A 39 -27.40 -16.06 5.44
CA LYS A 39 -27.68 -14.64 5.78
C LYS A 39 -27.34 -13.66 4.66
N ARG A 40 -27.23 -14.12 3.41
CA ARG A 40 -26.93 -13.25 2.24
C ARG A 40 -27.96 -12.13 2.01
N TRP A 41 -29.19 -12.25 2.51
CA TRP A 41 -30.21 -11.20 2.45
C TRP A 41 -29.83 -9.90 3.21
N LEU A 42 -28.96 -9.97 4.23
CA LEU A 42 -28.52 -8.80 5.00
C LEU A 42 -27.64 -7.85 4.18
N LEU A 43 -27.00 -8.35 3.10
CA LEU A 43 -26.24 -7.51 2.17
C LEU A 43 -27.14 -6.45 1.52
N TYR A 44 -28.40 -6.78 1.22
CA TYR A 44 -29.34 -5.83 0.61
C TYR A 44 -29.87 -4.78 1.60
N VAL A 45 -29.69 -5.00 2.91
CA VAL A 45 -30.12 -4.06 3.96
C VAL A 45 -28.99 -3.10 4.34
N ILE A 46 -27.73 -3.53 4.32
CA ILE A 46 -26.57 -2.70 4.73
C ILE A 46 -26.11 -1.76 3.60
N ILE A 47 -26.22 -2.18 2.34
CA ILE A 47 -25.77 -1.39 1.17
C ILE A 47 -26.52 -0.04 1.03
N PRO A 48 -27.85 0.07 1.23
CA PRO A 48 -28.55 1.35 1.14
C PRO A 48 -28.41 2.26 2.38
N ILE A 49 -27.95 1.76 3.53
CA ILE A 49 -27.79 2.58 4.75
C ILE A 49 -26.56 3.51 4.64
N PHE A 50 -25.57 3.16 3.80
CA PHE A 50 -24.36 3.98 3.61
C PHE A 50 -24.45 5.01 2.47
N THR A 51 -25.52 5.02 1.67
CA THR A 51 -25.70 5.99 0.58
C THR A 51 -26.51 7.22 0.96
N ILE A 52 -27.00 7.33 2.20
CA ILE A 52 -27.77 8.50 2.65
C ILE A 52 -27.27 8.98 4.02
N THR A 53 -26.16 9.72 4.03
CA THR A 53 -25.94 10.88 4.92
C THR A 53 -24.77 11.70 4.38
N ILE A 54 -25.06 12.65 3.49
CA ILE A 54 -24.21 13.85 3.33
C ILE A 54 -24.91 14.96 4.10
N PRO A 55 -24.41 15.39 5.27
CA PRO A 55 -24.59 16.77 5.67
C PRO A 55 -23.42 17.57 5.09
N ALA A 56 -23.74 18.35 4.06
CA ALA A 56 -22.93 19.49 3.67
C ALA A 56 -23.03 20.54 4.79
N CYS A 57 -21.93 20.82 5.48
CA CYS A 57 -21.67 22.07 6.20
C CYS A 57 -20.14 22.21 6.32
N ALA A 58 -19.52 23.04 5.48
CA ALA A 58 -19.26 24.46 5.73
C ALA A 58 -17.95 24.66 6.50
N ILE A 59 -16.91 25.00 5.74
CA ILE A 59 -15.65 25.57 6.22
C ILE A 59 -15.99 26.89 6.91
N ASN A 60 -15.61 27.04 8.18
CA ASN A 60 -15.47 28.36 8.78
C ASN A 60 -14.17 28.41 9.59
N SER A 61 -13.21 29.18 9.09
CA SER A 61 -11.98 29.51 9.77
C SER A 61 -12.25 30.53 10.88
N LYS A 62 -11.97 30.16 12.13
CA LYS A 62 -11.68 31.16 13.17
C LYS A 62 -10.53 30.69 14.04
N ASN A 63 -9.45 31.45 13.92
CA ASN A 63 -8.32 31.46 14.84
C ASN A 63 -8.84 31.70 16.28
N LYS A 64 -8.38 30.90 17.24
CA LYS A 64 -8.13 31.39 18.59
C LYS A 64 -7.08 30.51 19.26
N ALA A 65 -5.87 31.06 19.37
CA ALA A 65 -4.89 30.62 20.35
C ALA A 65 -5.41 31.04 21.73
N GLU A 66 -5.44 30.11 22.67
CA GLU A 66 -5.49 30.43 24.09
C GLU A 66 -4.72 29.34 24.84
N ASN A 67 -3.52 29.75 25.27
CA ASN A 67 -2.74 29.08 26.28
C ASN A 67 -3.55 29.02 27.57
N LEU A 68 -3.62 27.86 28.22
CA LEU A 68 -3.73 27.82 29.68
C LEU A 68 -2.85 26.69 30.21
N SER A 69 -1.79 27.13 30.86
CA SER A 69 -0.84 26.38 31.66
C SER A 69 -1.43 26.05 33.04
N VAL A 70 -0.67 25.25 33.80
CA VAL A 70 -0.67 25.06 35.28
C VAL A 70 -1.36 23.76 35.77
N PRO A 71 -0.80 22.97 36.71
CA PRO A 71 0.61 22.60 36.94
C PRO A 71 0.81 21.07 37.20
N LEU A 72 2.09 20.66 37.12
CA LEU A 72 2.61 19.37 37.53
C LEU A 72 2.73 19.29 39.08
N GLN A 73 2.28 18.19 39.70
CA GLN A 73 2.64 17.86 41.09
C GLN A 73 3.58 16.65 41.12
N THR A 74 4.71 16.89 41.76
CA THR A 74 5.85 16.02 42.02
C THR A 74 5.62 15.16 43.26
N THR A 75 6.07 13.91 43.27
CA THR A 75 6.51 13.24 44.51
C THR A 75 7.73 12.34 44.24
N SER A 76 8.88 12.82 44.71
CA SER A 76 10.11 12.13 45.18
C SER A 76 10.62 10.86 44.46
N GLN A 77 11.75 10.91 43.74
CA GLN A 77 13.14 10.82 44.22
C GLN A 77 13.52 9.46 44.84
N ILE A 78 14.20 8.62 44.04
CA ILE A 78 15.35 7.81 44.49
C ILE A 78 16.46 8.03 43.45
N SER A 79 17.50 8.76 43.84
CA SER A 79 18.75 8.90 43.10
C SER A 79 19.76 7.91 43.66
N GLN A 80 20.45 7.17 42.78
CA GLN A 80 21.88 6.89 42.92
C GLN A 80 22.50 6.79 41.51
N GLN A 81 23.41 7.72 41.24
CA GLN A 81 24.25 7.89 40.05
C GLN A 81 25.18 6.69 39.80
N ILE A 82 25.60 6.48 38.54
CA ILE A 82 27.01 6.54 38.10
C ILE A 82 27.07 6.62 36.54
N GLN A 83 27.52 7.80 36.08
CA GLN A 83 28.41 8.16 34.96
C GLN A 83 28.17 7.69 33.50
N ALA A 84 28.10 8.71 32.61
CA ALA A 84 28.31 8.64 31.15
C ALA A 84 29.82 8.72 30.80
N PRO A 85 30.24 8.22 29.63
CA PRO A 85 30.29 9.08 28.44
C PRO A 85 29.76 8.32 27.20
N SER A 86 29.09 8.94 26.23
CA SER A 86 29.71 9.76 25.21
C SER A 86 28.67 10.06 24.11
N ASN A 87 28.80 11.23 23.50
CA ASN A 87 28.05 11.77 22.37
C ASN A 87 27.38 10.71 21.47
N THR A 88 26.08 10.50 21.66
CA THR A 88 25.23 9.95 20.60
C THR A 88 24.42 11.10 20.03
N HIS A 89 24.95 11.69 18.95
CA HIS A 89 24.13 12.42 18.00
C HIS A 89 22.89 11.54 17.70
N PRO A 90 21.65 12.04 17.78
CA PRO A 90 20.51 11.23 17.37
C PRO A 90 20.67 10.94 15.88
N GLN A 91 21.27 9.80 15.54
CA GLN A 91 21.26 9.33 14.17
C GLN A 91 19.79 9.21 13.80
N ALA A 92 19.38 9.99 12.80
CA ALA A 92 18.06 9.93 12.23
C ALA A 92 17.67 8.45 12.00
N PRO A 93 16.39 8.09 12.19
CA PRO A 93 15.92 6.76 11.82
C PRO A 93 16.39 6.46 10.40
N ALA A 94 16.84 5.24 10.14
CA ALA A 94 17.12 4.84 8.77
C ALA A 94 15.83 5.09 7.97
N GLU A 95 15.85 6.04 7.04
CA GLU A 95 14.66 6.41 6.29
C GLU A 95 14.56 5.45 5.09
N LYS A 96 13.34 4.96 4.81
CA LYS A 96 13.08 4.16 3.61
C LYS A 96 13.22 5.05 2.38
N LYS A 97 14.32 4.91 1.64
CA LYS A 97 14.57 5.70 0.45
C LYS A 97 14.09 4.98 -0.81
N LEU A 98 12.88 5.31 -1.25
CA LEU A 98 12.34 4.91 -2.55
C LEU A 98 13.06 5.70 -3.65
N THR A 99 13.72 5.01 -4.58
CA THR A 99 14.54 5.64 -5.64
C THR A 99 13.86 5.60 -7.00
N GLN A 100 13.04 4.59 -7.28
CA GLN A 100 12.35 4.45 -8.57
C GLN A 100 11.07 3.63 -8.44
N ILE A 101 10.11 3.93 -9.30
CA ILE A 101 8.89 3.13 -9.48
C ILE A 101 8.84 2.66 -10.93
N ILE A 102 8.72 1.35 -11.13
CA ILE A 102 8.55 0.74 -12.46
C ILE A 102 7.16 0.12 -12.54
N VAL A 103 6.40 0.52 -13.54
CA VAL A 103 5.08 -0.04 -13.85
C VAL A 103 5.18 -0.73 -15.20
N LYS A 104 4.67 -1.95 -15.28
CA LYS A 104 4.51 -2.65 -16.56
C LYS A 104 3.04 -2.91 -16.83
N ARG A 105 2.63 -2.72 -18.09
CA ARG A 105 1.33 -3.12 -18.62
C ARG A 105 1.55 -3.81 -19.96
N GLY A 106 1.29 -5.10 -20.01
CA GLY A 106 1.72 -5.96 -21.11
C GLY A 106 3.22 -5.81 -21.38
N SER A 107 3.58 -5.48 -22.62
CA SER A 107 4.97 -5.24 -23.01
C SER A 107 5.48 -3.82 -22.73
N ASP A 108 4.59 -2.90 -22.36
CA ASP A 108 4.97 -1.51 -22.08
C ASP A 108 5.60 -1.39 -20.69
N VAL A 109 6.68 -0.61 -20.61
CA VAL A 109 7.40 -0.32 -19.36
C VAL A 109 7.43 1.19 -19.11
N PHE A 110 6.93 1.60 -17.95
CA PHE A 110 6.87 3.00 -17.53
C PHE A 110 7.72 3.17 -16.27
N SER A 111 8.62 4.16 -16.29
CA SER A 111 9.46 4.51 -15.15
C SER A 111 9.05 5.87 -14.62
N PHE A 112 8.83 5.95 -13.30
CA PHE A 112 8.38 7.16 -12.64
C PHE A 112 9.33 7.58 -11.52
N ASN A 113 9.41 8.90 -11.31
CA ASN A 113 10.09 9.47 -10.15
C ASN A 113 9.21 9.24 -8.89
N PRO A 114 9.77 8.76 -7.77
CA PRO A 114 9.03 8.56 -6.53
C PRO A 114 8.26 9.80 -6.04
N LEU A 115 8.78 11.00 -6.29
CA LEU A 115 8.14 12.26 -5.89
C LEU A 115 6.84 12.53 -6.66
N THR A 116 6.72 12.06 -7.91
CA THR A 116 5.52 12.30 -8.72
C THR A 116 4.36 11.39 -8.34
N LEU A 117 4.66 10.20 -7.80
CA LEU A 117 3.67 9.17 -7.46
C LEU A 117 3.59 8.88 -5.95
N ARG A 118 4.19 9.72 -5.10
CA ARG A 118 4.33 9.44 -3.66
C ARG A 118 2.98 9.15 -2.99
N GLU A 119 1.95 9.85 -3.45
CA GLU A 119 0.58 9.81 -2.91
C GLU A 119 -0.40 9.00 -3.75
N SER A 120 0.05 8.36 -4.84
CA SER A 120 -0.87 7.60 -5.67
C SER A 120 -1.36 6.35 -4.94
N GLY A 121 -2.63 5.99 -5.21
CA GLY A 121 -3.33 4.92 -4.51
C GLY A 121 -2.50 3.63 -4.47
N ILE A 122 -2.24 3.04 -5.61
CA ILE A 122 -1.51 1.78 -5.73
C ILE A 122 -0.15 1.76 -4.99
N ILE A 123 0.56 2.89 -4.90
CA ILE A 123 1.85 2.96 -4.21
C ILE A 123 1.65 2.89 -2.70
N LEU A 124 0.62 3.56 -2.18
CA LEU A 124 0.22 3.42 -0.78
C LEU A 124 -0.24 1.99 -0.47
N ASP A 125 -1.02 1.36 -1.37
CA ASP A 125 -1.48 -0.02 -1.18
C ASP A 125 -0.33 -1.02 -1.09
N ILE A 126 0.67 -0.90 -1.98
CA ILE A 126 1.84 -1.78 -1.96
C ILE A 126 2.63 -1.62 -0.65
N ARG A 127 2.70 -0.41 -0.10
CA ARG A 127 3.32 -0.16 1.22
C ARG A 127 2.50 -0.74 2.36
N ASP A 128 1.18 -0.71 2.27
CA ASP A 128 0.30 -1.32 3.28
C ASP A 128 0.40 -2.86 3.21
N LEU A 129 0.51 -3.44 2.01
CA LEU A 129 0.70 -4.88 1.81
C LEU A 129 1.98 -5.42 2.47
N LEU A 130 3.05 -4.62 2.56
CA LEU A 130 4.25 -4.97 3.32
C LEU A 130 3.92 -5.37 4.76
N TRP A 131 2.91 -4.75 5.36
CA TRP A 131 2.47 -5.04 6.73
C TRP A 131 1.39 -6.11 6.80
N VAL A 132 0.44 -6.07 5.86
CA VAL A 132 -0.75 -6.92 5.89
C VAL A 132 -0.42 -8.36 5.46
N ALA A 133 0.33 -8.55 4.37
CA ALA A 133 0.54 -9.88 3.81
C ALA A 133 1.26 -10.84 4.77
N PRO A 134 2.35 -10.45 5.46
CA PRO A 134 3.04 -11.34 6.40
C PRO A 134 2.22 -11.71 7.65
N ARG A 135 1.20 -10.91 7.99
CA ARG A 135 0.39 -11.09 9.21
C ARG A 135 -0.91 -11.85 8.96
N GLY A 136 -1.30 -11.97 7.70
CA GLY A 136 -2.65 -12.40 7.34
C GLY A 136 -3.65 -11.27 7.62
N GLY A 137 -4.53 -11.03 6.66
CA GLY A 137 -5.48 -9.92 6.71
C GLY A 137 -6.02 -9.63 5.31
N ALA A 138 -7.15 -8.93 5.21
CA ALA A 138 -7.76 -8.63 3.92
C ALA A 138 -8.10 -9.88 3.05
N GLY A 139 -8.25 -11.06 3.65
CA GLY A 139 -8.41 -12.32 2.91
C GLY A 139 -7.11 -12.80 2.25
N ILE A 140 -5.96 -12.37 2.75
CA ILE A 140 -4.62 -12.85 2.41
C ILE A 140 -4.20 -13.85 3.50
N GLN A 141 -3.74 -15.02 3.08
CA GLN A 141 -3.12 -15.98 3.98
C GLN A 141 -1.64 -15.64 4.18
N PRO A 142 -1.08 -15.75 5.39
CA PRO A 142 0.32 -15.42 5.67
C PRO A 142 1.31 -16.46 5.12
N GLU A 143 0.88 -17.31 4.18
CA GLU A 143 1.72 -18.32 3.55
C GLU A 143 2.75 -17.66 2.64
N ILE A 144 4.01 -17.97 2.94
CA ILE A 144 5.17 -17.42 2.28
C ILE A 144 5.79 -18.47 1.35
N LYS A 145 5.99 -18.10 0.09
CA LYS A 145 6.80 -18.86 -0.86
C LYS A 145 8.12 -18.13 -1.08
N GLN A 146 9.22 -18.69 -0.60
CA GLN A 146 10.55 -18.17 -0.91
C GLN A 146 10.96 -18.57 -2.32
N VAL A 147 11.39 -17.59 -3.11
CA VAL A 147 11.84 -17.81 -4.49
C VAL A 147 13.14 -17.06 -4.76
N GLU A 148 13.92 -17.60 -5.70
CA GLU A 148 15.10 -16.95 -6.25
C GLU A 148 14.70 -15.97 -7.37
N LEU A 149 15.51 -14.95 -7.60
CA LEU A 149 15.29 -13.91 -8.61
C LEU A 149 15.13 -14.49 -10.01
N LYS A 150 15.79 -15.61 -10.31
CA LYS A 150 15.64 -16.33 -11.59
C LYS A 150 14.21 -16.87 -11.77
N GLU A 151 13.61 -17.42 -10.72
CA GLU A 151 12.24 -17.92 -10.74
C GLU A 151 11.25 -16.75 -10.81
N LEU A 152 11.46 -15.68 -10.02
CA LEU A 152 10.65 -14.47 -10.11
C LEU A 152 10.67 -13.90 -11.54
N ASN A 153 11.85 -13.77 -12.14
CA ASN A 153 12.00 -13.29 -13.51
C ASN A 153 11.32 -14.21 -14.52
N LYS A 154 11.27 -15.52 -14.28
CA LYS A 154 10.51 -16.45 -15.13
C LYS A 154 9.01 -16.18 -15.02
N ASN A 155 8.49 -15.96 -13.82
CA ASN A 155 7.07 -15.62 -13.62
C ASN A 155 6.70 -14.29 -14.28
N LEU A 156 7.59 -13.30 -14.21
CA LEU A 156 7.43 -12.03 -14.92
C LEU A 156 7.54 -12.22 -16.44
N LYS A 157 8.44 -13.06 -16.95
CA LYS A 157 8.57 -13.33 -18.39
C LYS A 157 7.46 -14.20 -18.98
N ASN A 158 6.75 -14.98 -18.15
CA ASN A 158 5.53 -15.67 -18.55
C ASN A 158 4.39 -14.70 -18.96
N GLU A 159 4.63 -13.38 -18.93
CA GLU A 159 3.98 -12.34 -19.75
C GLU A 159 3.47 -12.87 -21.11
N ASP A 160 4.24 -13.70 -21.83
CA ASP A 160 3.86 -14.22 -23.15
C ASP A 160 2.55 -15.03 -23.18
N LYS A 161 2.16 -15.67 -22.07
CA LYS A 161 0.88 -16.40 -21.97
C LYS A 161 -0.33 -15.48 -21.82
N ILE A 162 -0.13 -14.27 -21.30
CA ILE A 162 -1.20 -13.34 -20.89
C ILE A 162 -0.86 -11.89 -21.27
N LYS A 163 -0.26 -11.72 -22.45
CA LYS A 163 0.45 -10.50 -22.88
C LYS A 163 -0.36 -9.21 -22.74
N ASP A 164 -1.68 -9.27 -22.94
CA ASP A 164 -2.56 -8.09 -22.86
C ASP A 164 -3.17 -7.88 -21.46
N ALA A 165 -3.09 -8.88 -20.59
CA ALA A 165 -3.62 -8.83 -19.23
C ALA A 165 -2.55 -8.54 -18.20
N PHE A 166 -1.29 -8.93 -18.44
CA PHE A 166 -0.22 -8.84 -17.45
C PHE A 166 0.04 -7.39 -17.02
N CYS A 167 0.10 -7.17 -15.70
CA CYS A 167 0.50 -5.90 -15.11
C CYS A 167 1.41 -6.16 -13.91
N SER A 168 2.38 -5.26 -13.68
CA SER A 168 3.19 -5.27 -12.46
C SER A 168 3.57 -3.87 -12.02
N VAL A 169 3.79 -3.69 -10.72
CA VAL A 169 4.34 -2.48 -10.12
C VAL A 169 5.47 -2.87 -9.19
N ARG A 170 6.66 -2.32 -9.43
CA ARG A 170 7.86 -2.53 -8.61
C ARG A 170 8.28 -1.20 -7.99
N LEU A 171 8.44 -1.21 -6.68
CA LEU A 171 9.02 -0.12 -5.90
C LEU A 171 10.47 -0.46 -5.59
N ILE A 172 11.40 0.34 -6.10
CA ILE A 172 12.84 0.11 -5.94
C ILE A 172 13.35 0.99 -4.80
N TYR A 173 13.88 0.36 -3.74
CA TYR A 173 14.43 1.08 -2.60
C TYR A 173 15.95 0.85 -2.47
N GLU A 174 16.61 1.76 -1.78
CA GLU A 174 17.86 1.41 -1.11
C GLU A 174 17.58 0.35 -0.02
N PRO A 175 18.48 -0.65 0.18
CA PRO A 175 18.27 -1.69 1.18
C PRO A 175 18.00 -1.11 2.57
N TYR A 176 16.80 -1.34 3.08
CA TYR A 176 16.33 -0.82 4.35
C TYR A 176 16.49 -1.84 5.47
N ARG A 177 17.15 -1.41 6.55
CA ARG A 177 17.33 -2.19 7.78
C ARG A 177 16.86 -1.34 8.96
N PRO A 178 15.76 -1.72 9.62
CA PRO A 178 15.31 -1.02 10.82
C PRO A 178 16.35 -1.17 11.94
N LYS A 179 16.48 -0.13 12.76
CA LYS A 179 17.31 -0.19 13.97
C LYS A 179 16.65 -1.12 14.98
N GLN A 180 17.46 -1.70 15.87
CA GLN A 180 16.97 -2.53 16.96
C GLN A 180 15.91 -1.76 17.77
N GLY A 181 14.79 -2.42 18.07
CA GLY A 181 13.65 -1.83 18.78
C GLY A 181 12.66 -1.06 17.90
N MET A 182 12.94 -0.85 16.60
CA MET A 182 11.95 -0.33 15.66
C MET A 182 11.01 -1.45 15.21
N ASN A 183 9.70 -1.24 15.36
CA ASN A 183 8.69 -2.09 14.73
C ASN A 183 8.57 -1.70 13.25
N ASP A 184 9.47 -2.22 12.42
CA ASP A 184 9.44 -2.08 10.97
C ASP A 184 10.00 -3.34 10.28
N ILE A 185 9.73 -3.49 8.98
CA ILE A 185 10.10 -4.67 8.18
C ILE A 185 11.30 -4.33 7.32
N ALA A 186 12.38 -5.09 7.47
CA ALA A 186 13.57 -4.99 6.65
C ALA A 186 13.26 -5.48 5.22
N HIS A 187 13.64 -4.70 4.20
CA HIS A 187 13.39 -5.03 2.79
C HIS A 187 14.30 -4.22 1.86
N LYS A 188 14.46 -4.68 0.62
CA LYS A 188 14.98 -3.87 -0.49
C LYS A 188 13.81 -3.46 -1.40
N ASP A 189 13.53 -4.21 -2.45
CA ASP A 189 12.44 -3.87 -3.36
C ASP A 189 11.11 -4.52 -2.94
N LEU A 190 10.02 -3.89 -3.36
CA LEU A 190 8.67 -4.46 -3.30
C LEU A 190 8.14 -4.63 -4.72
N ILE A 191 7.42 -5.72 -4.98
CA ILE A 191 6.77 -5.93 -6.28
C ILE A 191 5.37 -6.50 -6.08
N ILE A 192 4.43 -6.06 -6.90
CA ILE A 192 3.14 -6.74 -7.08
C ILE A 192 2.92 -7.01 -8.55
N TYR A 193 2.44 -8.20 -8.90
CA TYR A 193 2.19 -8.58 -10.29
C TYR A 193 1.01 -9.55 -10.39
N ILE A 194 0.37 -9.57 -11.56
CA ILE A 194 -0.69 -10.55 -11.85
C ILE A 194 -0.08 -11.95 -11.92
N ASN A 195 -0.72 -12.91 -11.25
CA ASN A 195 -0.27 -14.29 -11.29
C ASN A 195 -0.41 -14.84 -12.73
N PRO A 196 0.69 -15.29 -13.37
CA PRO A 196 0.64 -15.81 -14.74
C PRO A 196 -0.20 -17.10 -14.88
N ASP A 197 -0.39 -17.85 -13.80
CA ASP A 197 -1.18 -19.08 -13.82
C ASP A 197 -2.68 -18.83 -13.59
N ASN A 198 -3.05 -17.71 -12.95
CA ASN A 198 -4.43 -17.27 -12.78
C ASN A 198 -4.54 -15.74 -12.75
N VAL A 199 -5.05 -15.15 -13.82
CA VAL A 199 -5.15 -13.68 -13.98
C VAL A 199 -6.07 -12.97 -12.99
N ASN A 200 -6.94 -13.71 -12.29
CA ASN A 200 -7.79 -13.16 -11.24
C ASN A 200 -7.01 -12.93 -9.94
N ASP A 201 -5.86 -13.57 -9.78
CA ASP A 201 -5.03 -13.50 -8.60
C ASP A 201 -3.78 -12.63 -8.85
N ALA A 202 -3.16 -12.18 -7.76
CA ALA A 202 -1.91 -11.45 -7.81
C ALA A 202 -0.89 -12.08 -6.85
N CYS A 203 0.37 -11.73 -7.03
CA CYS A 203 1.46 -12.09 -6.15
C CYS A 203 2.11 -10.81 -5.65
N PHE A 204 2.36 -10.72 -4.34
CA PHE A 204 3.14 -9.66 -3.73
C PHE A 204 4.48 -10.20 -3.27
N GLY A 205 5.56 -9.50 -3.59
CA GLY A 205 6.93 -9.91 -3.31
C GLY A 205 7.69 -8.88 -2.50
N ILE A 206 8.45 -9.36 -1.52
CA ILE A 206 9.37 -8.58 -0.70
C ILE A 206 10.78 -9.09 -0.97
N GLN A 207 11.68 -8.23 -1.40
CA GLN A 207 13.08 -8.60 -1.59
C GLN A 207 13.86 -8.49 -0.28
N HIS A 208 14.71 -9.47 -0.02
CA HIS A 208 15.59 -9.43 1.15
C HIS A 208 16.65 -8.30 1.03
N PRO A 209 16.89 -7.50 2.08
CA PRO A 209 17.83 -6.37 2.03
C PRO A 209 19.29 -6.79 1.83
N ASP A 210 19.69 -7.94 2.40
CA ASP A 210 21.05 -8.47 2.33
C ASP A 210 21.29 -9.43 1.18
N ASN A 211 20.22 -9.93 0.55
CA ASN A 211 20.33 -10.91 -0.51
C ASN A 211 19.44 -10.51 -1.69
N GLN A 212 20.08 -9.96 -2.72
CA GLN A 212 19.39 -9.44 -3.88
C GLN A 212 18.73 -10.52 -4.74
N THR A 213 19.05 -11.79 -4.52
CA THR A 213 18.43 -12.89 -5.27
C THR A 213 17.22 -13.47 -4.54
N LYS A 214 17.04 -13.22 -3.24
CA LYS A 214 15.95 -13.82 -2.46
C LYS A 214 14.73 -12.94 -2.36
N TRP A 215 13.58 -13.55 -2.58
CA TRP A 215 12.28 -12.93 -2.50
C TRP A 215 11.31 -13.78 -1.70
N ASP A 216 10.54 -13.12 -0.85
CA ASP A 216 9.41 -13.69 -0.14
C ASP A 216 8.14 -13.34 -0.91
N LEU A 217 7.42 -14.33 -1.41
CA LEU A 217 6.17 -14.13 -2.15
C LEU A 217 4.95 -14.50 -1.31
N TYR A 218 3.93 -13.65 -1.38
CA TYR A 218 2.62 -13.82 -0.78
C TYR A 218 1.56 -13.90 -1.87
N TYR A 219 0.65 -14.85 -1.72
CA TYR A 219 -0.45 -15.05 -2.65
C TYR A 219 -1.64 -14.15 -2.33
N LEU A 220 -2.13 -13.42 -3.32
CA LEU A 220 -3.23 -12.48 -3.19
C LEU A 220 -4.43 -12.94 -4.03
N SER A 221 -5.27 -13.79 -3.44
CA SER A 221 -6.44 -14.34 -4.16
C SER A 221 -7.50 -13.26 -4.43
N ASP A 222 -7.97 -13.19 -5.68
CA ASP A 222 -8.92 -12.22 -6.27
C ASP A 222 -8.39 -10.77 -6.43
N TYR A 223 -7.07 -10.54 -6.26
CA TYR A 223 -6.48 -9.19 -6.38
C TYR A 223 -6.08 -8.81 -7.81
N GLY A 224 -6.07 -9.73 -8.77
CA GLY A 224 -5.58 -9.48 -10.14
C GLY A 224 -6.39 -8.42 -10.88
N GLN A 225 -7.72 -8.47 -10.79
CA GLN A 225 -8.59 -7.46 -11.43
C GLN A 225 -8.46 -6.08 -10.78
N TRP A 226 -8.28 -6.03 -9.46
CA TRP A 226 -8.03 -4.78 -8.75
C TRP A 226 -6.70 -4.17 -9.20
N LEU A 227 -5.63 -4.96 -9.23
CA LEU A 227 -4.31 -4.52 -9.66
C LEU A 227 -4.35 -3.94 -11.09
N LYS A 228 -5.02 -4.64 -12.02
CA LYS A 228 -5.17 -4.15 -13.40
C LYS A 228 -5.84 -2.77 -13.44
N LYS A 229 -6.95 -2.59 -12.71
CA LYS A 229 -7.68 -1.31 -12.66
C LYS A 229 -6.85 -0.17 -12.07
N GLU A 230 -6.12 -0.44 -10.99
CA GLU A 230 -5.26 0.55 -10.36
C GLU A 230 -4.08 0.95 -11.27
N VAL A 231 -3.49 -0.01 -11.99
CA VAL A 231 -2.45 0.26 -13.00
C VAL A 231 -3.02 1.08 -14.15
N ASP A 232 -4.17 0.71 -14.70
CA ASP A 232 -4.83 1.46 -15.78
C ASP A 232 -5.17 2.89 -15.34
N LEU A 233 -5.67 3.08 -14.11
CA LEU A 233 -5.96 4.40 -13.56
C LEU A 233 -4.69 5.24 -13.40
N LEU A 234 -3.63 4.66 -12.84
CA LEU A 234 -2.34 5.33 -12.66
C LEU A 234 -1.78 5.80 -14.01
N LEU A 235 -1.73 4.92 -15.01
CA LEU A 235 -1.22 5.25 -16.33
C LEU A 235 -2.09 6.34 -16.99
N ARG A 236 -3.41 6.21 -16.92
CA ARG A 236 -4.32 7.22 -17.49
C ARG A 236 -4.10 8.61 -16.89
N LEU A 237 -3.83 8.67 -15.59
CA LEU A 237 -3.60 9.92 -14.86
C LEU A 237 -2.24 10.56 -15.15
N HIS A 238 -1.19 9.76 -15.30
CA HIS A 238 0.18 10.26 -15.37
C HIS A 238 0.79 10.25 -16.77
N THR A 239 0.26 9.45 -17.70
CA THR A 239 0.73 9.37 -19.09
C THR A 239 -0.36 9.74 -20.10
N GLY A 240 -1.63 9.73 -19.71
CA GLY A 240 -2.76 10.00 -20.59
C GLY A 240 -3.19 8.80 -21.46
N LEU A 241 -2.61 7.62 -21.22
CA LEU A 241 -2.93 6.37 -21.91
C LEU A 241 -4.16 5.70 -21.30
#